data_AF-A0A2J6RQ01-F1
#
_entry.id   AF-A0A2J6RQ01-F1
#
_cell.length_a   1.000
_cell.length_b   1.000
_cell.length_c   1.000
_cell.angle_alpha   90.00
_cell.angle_beta   90.00
_cell.angle_gamma   90.00
#
_symmetry.space_group_name_H-M   'P 1'
#
loop_
_entity.id
_entity.type
_entity.pdbx_description
1 polymer ?
#
loop_
_entity_poly.entity_id
_entity_poly.type
_entity_poly.pdbx_seq_one_letter_code
_entity_poly.pdbx_strand_id
1 'polypeptide(L)'
;MSRTGLRHCGRAKFNTTNLETVGLAVARLLSLPTTSVAGASLSDFGNKFVYISSFLTSQRKILDVVQKLTGTSDADWNITNTNGQTWIDDGPAKIARGDLTGMFNIAYGNTMTEGLGGNYEATKGV
;
A
#
# COMPACT_ATOMS: atom_id res chain seq x y z
N MET A 1 -3.00 -3.90 25.19
CA MET A 1 -2.47 -3.68 23.83
C MET A 1 -3.64 -3.27 22.95
N SER A 2 -3.81 -1.96 22.66
CA SER A 2 -4.92 -1.45 21.85
C SER A 2 -4.55 -1.60 20.36
N ARG A 3 -5.37 -2.32 19.58
CA ARG A 3 -5.20 -2.45 18.13
C ARG A 3 -6.17 -1.46 17.47
N THR A 4 -5.66 -0.47 16.73
CA THR A 4 -6.43 0.72 16.32
C THR A 4 -6.58 0.86 14.80
N GLY A 5 -7.81 1.14 14.33
CA GLY A 5 -8.13 2.03 13.19
C GLY A 5 -8.35 1.39 11.80
N LEU A 6 -9.52 1.65 11.17
CA LEU A 6 -9.80 1.39 9.75
C LEU A 6 -10.00 2.73 9.01
N ARG A 7 -9.18 3.06 8.00
CA ARG A 7 -9.31 4.33 7.26
C ARG A 7 -10.42 4.25 6.20
N HIS A 8 -11.34 5.23 6.13
CA HIS A 8 -12.47 5.30 5.17
C HIS A 8 -13.30 4.02 4.98
N CYS A 9 -14.05 3.60 6.00
CA CYS A 9 -14.74 2.29 6.04
C CYS A 9 -13.79 1.09 5.77
N GLY A 10 -12.48 1.32 5.66
CA GLY A 10 -11.48 0.37 5.23
C GLY A 10 -11.63 -0.16 3.80
N ARG A 11 -12.49 0.41 2.95
CA ARG A 11 -12.93 -0.26 1.70
C ARG A 11 -12.13 0.07 0.46
N ALA A 12 -11.42 1.19 0.44
CA ALA A 12 -10.54 1.57 -0.64
C ALA A 12 -9.55 0.43 -0.95
N LYS A 13 -9.51 0.02 -2.23
CA LYS A 13 -8.59 -1.02 -2.67
C LYS A 13 -7.20 -0.46 -2.89
N PHE A 14 -6.20 -1.24 -2.51
CA PHE A 14 -4.81 -0.95 -2.77
C PHE A 14 -4.05 -2.24 -3.07
N ASN A 15 -2.98 -2.09 -3.83
CA ASN A 15 -2.07 -3.17 -4.14
C ASN A 15 -0.99 -3.26 -3.07
N THR A 16 -0.67 -4.49 -2.70
CA THR A 16 0.42 -4.79 -1.76
C THR A 16 1.06 -6.13 -2.10
N THR A 17 2.21 -6.37 -1.52
CA THR A 17 2.94 -7.63 -1.62
C THR A 17 3.65 -7.93 -0.29
N ASN A 18 4.39 -9.04 -0.22
CA ASN A 18 5.23 -9.38 0.91
C ASN A 18 6.69 -8.97 0.64
N LEU A 19 7.49 -8.88 1.72
CA LEU A 19 8.87 -8.41 1.64
C LEU A 19 9.75 -9.32 0.77
N GLU A 20 9.52 -10.63 0.81
CA GLU A 20 10.24 -11.63 0.00
C GLU A 20 10.03 -11.40 -1.50
N THR A 21 8.81 -11.11 -1.91
CA THR A 21 8.45 -10.84 -3.31
C THR A 21 9.07 -9.52 -3.77
N VAL A 22 9.12 -8.50 -2.91
CA VAL A 22 9.86 -7.26 -3.23
C VAL A 22 11.33 -7.58 -3.49
N GLY A 23 11.98 -8.33 -2.60
CA GLY A 23 13.38 -8.73 -2.78
C GLY A 23 13.62 -9.51 -4.06
N LEU A 24 12.76 -10.49 -4.35
CA LEU A 24 12.83 -11.29 -5.57
C LEU A 24 12.62 -10.44 -6.84
N ALA A 25 11.65 -9.53 -6.82
CA ALA A 25 11.36 -8.66 -7.95
C ALA A 25 12.53 -7.72 -8.25
N VAL A 26 13.13 -7.11 -7.22
CA VAL A 26 14.33 -6.26 -7.36
C VAL A 26 15.51 -7.09 -7.89
N ALA A 27 15.78 -8.25 -7.31
CA ALA A 27 16.87 -9.12 -7.75
C ALA A 27 16.71 -9.54 -9.23
N ARG A 28 15.49 -9.91 -9.65
CA ARG A 28 15.20 -10.28 -11.04
C ARG A 28 15.33 -9.10 -11.99
N LEU A 29 14.80 -7.93 -11.61
CA LEU A 29 14.90 -6.71 -12.42
C LEU A 29 16.36 -6.36 -12.68
N LEU A 30 17.18 -6.33 -11.62
CA LEU A 30 18.61 -5.99 -11.71
C LEU A 30 19.47 -7.07 -12.37
N SER A 31 18.94 -8.29 -12.54
CA SER A 31 19.61 -9.38 -13.26
C SER A 31 19.34 -9.36 -14.77
N LEU A 32 18.47 -8.46 -15.27
CA LEU A 32 18.23 -8.32 -16.70
C LEU A 32 19.48 -7.76 -17.42
N PRO A 33 19.71 -8.14 -18.69
CA PRO A 33 20.76 -7.52 -19.49
C PRO A 33 20.46 -6.02 -19.68
N THR A 34 21.50 -5.20 -19.83
CA THR A 34 21.35 -3.75 -20.06
C THR A 34 20.46 -3.46 -21.28
N THR A 35 20.68 -4.19 -22.36
CA THR A 35 19.92 -4.15 -23.62
C THR A 35 19.68 -5.57 -24.09
N SER A 36 18.56 -5.84 -24.75
CA SER A 36 18.29 -7.15 -25.37
C SER A 36 17.66 -6.99 -26.74
N VAL A 37 17.99 -7.90 -27.66
CA VAL A 37 17.31 -8.05 -28.96
C VAL A 37 16.13 -9.03 -28.88
N ALA A 38 16.05 -9.83 -27.82
CA ALA A 38 14.97 -10.77 -27.57
C ALA A 38 14.67 -10.84 -26.07
N GLY A 39 13.47 -10.40 -25.68
CA GLY A 39 13.02 -10.36 -24.28
C GLY A 39 13.30 -9.03 -23.57
N ALA A 40 13.04 -9.01 -22.26
CA ALA A 40 13.14 -7.81 -21.43
C ALA A 40 14.60 -7.44 -21.10
N SER A 41 14.85 -6.15 -20.98
CA SER A 41 16.14 -5.55 -20.63
C SER A 41 15.97 -4.44 -19.59
N LEU A 42 17.05 -4.06 -18.91
CA LEU A 42 17.03 -2.91 -18.00
C LEU A 42 16.63 -1.62 -18.71
N SER A 43 17.02 -1.45 -19.98
CA SER A 43 16.65 -0.27 -20.78
C SER A 43 15.14 -0.11 -20.96
N ASP A 44 14.37 -1.19 -20.93
CA ASP A 44 12.90 -1.15 -21.02
C ASP A 44 12.26 -0.50 -19.78
N PHE A 45 12.94 -0.55 -18.64
CA PHE A 45 12.49 -0.03 -17.35
C PHE A 45 13.21 1.26 -16.92
N GLY A 46 14.21 1.71 -17.69
CA GLY A 46 14.94 2.94 -17.41
C GLY A 46 14.02 4.15 -17.30
N ASN A 47 14.14 4.89 -16.20
CA ASN A 47 13.30 6.06 -15.88
C ASN A 47 11.79 5.79 -15.83
N LYS A 48 11.37 4.54 -15.58
CA LYS A 48 9.96 4.15 -15.43
C LYS A 48 9.72 3.53 -14.05
N PHE A 49 8.47 3.59 -13.61
CA PHE A 49 8.03 2.84 -12.43
C PHE A 49 7.91 1.36 -12.77
N VAL A 50 8.40 0.51 -11.86
CA VAL A 50 8.11 -0.92 -11.86
C VAL A 50 7.10 -1.18 -10.77
N TYR A 51 5.95 -1.72 -11.15
CA TYR A 51 4.86 -2.03 -10.24
C TYR A 51 4.89 -3.52 -9.90
N ILE A 52 4.79 -3.85 -8.61
CA ILE A 52 4.83 -5.23 -8.12
C ILE A 52 3.59 -5.44 -7.28
N SER A 53 2.72 -6.37 -7.65
CA SER A 53 1.52 -6.70 -6.88
C SER A 53 1.46 -8.19 -6.62
N SER A 54 1.03 -8.57 -5.42
CA SER A 54 0.62 -9.94 -5.12
C SER A 54 -0.83 -9.99 -4.66
N PHE A 55 -1.32 -8.89 -4.08
CA PHE A 55 -2.66 -8.81 -3.52
C PHE A 55 -3.29 -7.46 -3.83
N LEU A 56 -4.47 -7.49 -4.43
CA LEU A 56 -5.41 -6.38 -4.42
C LEU A 56 -6.36 -6.56 -3.22
N THR A 57 -6.22 -5.69 -2.22
CA THR A 57 -6.94 -5.82 -0.95
C THR A 57 -7.43 -4.47 -0.43
N SER A 58 -8.12 -4.47 0.71
CA SER A 58 -8.54 -3.29 1.44
C SER A 58 -8.36 -3.52 2.94
N GLN A 59 -8.29 -2.45 3.74
CA GLN A 59 -8.12 -2.59 5.20
C GLN A 59 -9.27 -3.37 5.83
N ARG A 60 -10.49 -3.19 5.32
CA ARG A 60 -11.69 -3.91 5.76
C ARG A 60 -11.55 -5.40 5.47
N LYS A 61 -11.16 -5.76 4.24
CA LYS A 61 -10.92 -7.17 3.86
C LYS A 61 -9.84 -7.82 4.74
N ILE A 62 -8.79 -7.08 5.08
CA ILE A 62 -7.77 -7.57 6.01
C ILE A 62 -8.37 -7.81 7.40
N LEU A 63 -9.14 -6.86 7.94
CA LEU A 63 -9.76 -7.02 9.25
C LEU A 63 -10.78 -8.18 9.28
N ASP A 64 -11.56 -8.37 8.22
CA ASP A 64 -12.52 -9.49 8.11
C ASP A 64 -11.81 -10.85 8.19
N VAL A 65 -10.66 -10.99 7.53
CA VAL A 65 -9.86 -12.21 7.59
C VAL A 65 -9.29 -12.42 8.99
N VAL A 66 -8.75 -11.36 9.61
CA VAL A 66 -8.23 -11.44 10.99
C VAL A 66 -9.34 -11.88 11.94
N GLN A 67 -10.51 -11.22 11.88
CA GLN A 67 -11.66 -11.52 12.71
C GLN A 67 -12.14 -12.95 12.57
N LYS A 68 -12.22 -13.45 11.33
CA LYS A 68 -12.55 -14.85 11.05
C LYS A 68 -11.57 -15.82 11.70
N LEU A 69 -10.26 -15.54 11.61
CA LEU A 69 -9.21 -16.42 12.16
C LEU A 69 -9.14 -16.36 13.69
N THR A 70 -9.47 -15.22 14.28
CA THR A 70 -9.43 -15.03 15.74
C THR A 70 -10.79 -15.31 16.40
N GLY A 71 -11.84 -15.61 15.64
CA GLY A 71 -13.19 -15.79 16.16
C GLY A 71 -13.78 -14.52 16.78
N THR A 72 -13.31 -13.34 16.37
CA THR A 72 -13.76 -12.04 16.88
C THR A 72 -14.67 -11.34 15.86
N SER A 73 -15.36 -10.29 16.28
CA SER A 73 -16.26 -9.45 15.50
C SER A 73 -15.86 -7.98 15.58
N ASP A 74 -16.56 -7.09 14.86
CA ASP A 74 -16.34 -5.64 14.98
C ASP A 74 -16.55 -5.13 16.42
N ALA A 75 -17.41 -5.79 17.22
CA ALA A 75 -17.65 -5.41 18.61
C ALA A 75 -16.42 -5.62 19.53
N ASP A 76 -15.50 -6.48 19.11
CA ASP A 76 -14.28 -6.81 19.86
C ASP A 76 -13.10 -5.88 19.51
N TRP A 77 -13.29 -4.94 18.57
CA TRP A 77 -12.24 -4.08 18.05
C TRP A 77 -12.61 -2.60 18.18
N ASN A 78 -11.65 -1.76 18.54
CA ASN A 78 -11.84 -0.31 18.50
C ASN A 78 -11.58 0.22 17.08
N ILE A 79 -12.66 0.31 16.30
CA ILE A 79 -12.62 0.75 14.90
C ILE A 79 -12.92 2.24 14.80
N THR A 80 -11.90 3.03 14.50
CA THR A 80 -12.06 4.45 14.18
C THR A 80 -12.10 4.64 12.66
N ASN A 81 -13.14 5.30 12.16
CA ASN A 81 -13.22 5.73 10.76
C ASN A 81 -12.66 7.14 10.63
N THR A 82 -11.64 7.32 9.81
CA THR A 82 -11.07 8.64 9.49
C THR A 82 -10.98 8.84 7.99
N ASN A 83 -11.08 10.10 7.56
CA ASN A 83 -10.82 10.52 6.19
C ASN A 83 -9.30 10.50 5.93
N GLY A 84 -8.87 9.80 4.89
CA GLY A 84 -7.51 9.73 4.39
C GLY A 84 -6.99 11.09 3.94
N GLN A 85 -7.85 11.98 3.44
CA GLN A 85 -7.47 13.36 3.16
C GLN A 85 -7.01 14.08 4.44
N THR A 86 -7.71 13.90 5.56
CA THR A 86 -7.28 14.45 6.86
C THR A 86 -5.90 13.98 7.25
N TRP A 87 -5.57 12.70 6.98
CA TRP A 87 -4.24 12.17 7.24
C TRP A 87 -3.17 12.78 6.32
N ILE A 88 -3.49 12.97 5.05
CA ILE A 88 -2.60 13.64 4.09
C ILE A 88 -2.31 15.08 4.56
N ASP A 89 -3.35 15.81 4.97
CA ASP A 89 -3.25 17.21 5.38
C ASP A 89 -2.53 17.39 6.73
N ASP A 90 -2.71 16.46 7.67
CA ASP A 90 -2.06 16.48 8.98
C ASP A 90 -0.56 16.12 8.91
N GLY A 91 -0.17 15.37 7.88
CA GLY A 91 1.20 14.85 7.72
C GLY A 91 2.27 15.94 7.72
N PRO A 92 2.18 16.97 6.85
CA PRO A 92 3.13 18.08 6.82
C PRO A 92 3.24 18.81 8.17
N ALA A 93 2.13 19.02 8.87
CA ALA A 93 2.13 19.70 10.18
C ALA A 93 2.82 18.89 11.28
N LYS A 94 2.76 17.55 11.21
CA LYS A 94 3.55 16.66 12.08
C LYS A 94 5.04 16.73 11.75
N ILE A 95 5.39 16.60 10.47
CA ILE A 95 6.79 16.65 10.01
C ILE A 95 7.45 17.98 10.38
N ALA A 96 6.76 19.10 10.19
CA ALA A 96 7.25 20.43 10.53
C ALA A 96 7.60 20.59 12.02
N ARG A 97 6.99 19.79 12.90
CA ARG A 97 7.25 19.78 14.35
C ARG A 97 8.23 18.68 14.78
N GLY A 98 8.87 18.00 13.82
CA GLY A 98 9.82 16.90 14.07
C GLY A 98 9.18 15.53 14.28
N ASP A 99 7.86 15.40 14.14
CA ASP A 99 7.17 14.11 14.23
C ASP A 99 7.15 13.41 12.86
N LEU A 100 8.08 12.46 12.69
CA LEU A 100 8.23 11.69 11.45
C LEU A 100 7.05 10.74 11.19
N THR A 101 6.14 10.52 12.15
CA THR A 101 4.92 9.76 11.89
C THR A 101 4.03 10.43 10.84
N GLY A 102 4.20 11.74 10.61
CA GLY A 102 3.56 12.46 9.52
C GLY A 102 3.87 11.88 8.14
N MET A 103 5.04 11.24 7.93
CA MET A 103 5.35 10.58 6.66
C MET A 103 4.45 9.35 6.43
N PHE A 104 4.22 8.54 7.47
CA PHE A 104 3.28 7.42 7.40
C PHE A 104 1.85 7.89 7.19
N ASN A 105 1.50 9.05 7.76
CA ASN A 105 0.19 9.63 7.52
C ASN A 105 -0.05 9.92 6.04
N ILE A 106 0.91 10.59 5.39
CA ILE A 106 0.87 10.90 3.96
C ILE A 106 0.87 9.60 3.14
N ALA A 107 1.77 8.67 3.45
CA ALA A 107 1.91 7.42 2.70
C ALA A 107 0.63 6.56 2.77
N TYR A 108 0.10 6.29 3.96
CA TYR A 108 -1.13 5.51 4.09
C TYR A 108 -2.36 6.26 3.61
N GLY A 109 -2.41 7.58 3.80
CA GLY A 109 -3.48 8.42 3.29
C GLY A 109 -3.58 8.34 1.77
N ASN A 110 -2.46 8.44 1.04
CA ASN A 110 -2.44 8.29 -0.42
C ASN A 110 -2.73 6.85 -0.86
N THR A 111 -2.02 5.87 -0.30
CA THR A 111 -2.12 4.47 -0.75
C THR A 111 -3.47 3.85 -0.44
N MET A 112 -4.15 4.24 0.63
CA MET A 112 -5.39 3.60 1.08
C MET A 112 -6.63 4.49 0.92
N THR A 113 -6.59 5.45 0.00
CA THR A 113 -7.72 6.29 -0.40
C THR A 113 -8.00 6.10 -1.89
N GLU A 114 -9.29 6.00 -2.24
CA GLU A 114 -9.69 5.81 -3.64
C GLU A 114 -9.26 6.99 -4.51
N GLY A 115 -8.83 6.70 -5.74
CA GLY A 115 -8.42 7.72 -6.71
C GLY A 115 -7.00 8.27 -6.52
N LEU A 116 -6.31 7.95 -5.43
CA LEU A 116 -4.97 8.49 -5.14
C LEU A 116 -3.81 7.53 -5.51
N GLY A 117 -4.07 6.56 -6.39
CA GLY A 117 -3.03 5.72 -6.99
C GLY A 117 -2.67 4.43 -6.24
N GLY A 118 -3.36 4.12 -5.14
CA GLY A 118 -3.16 2.86 -4.40
C GLY A 118 -3.55 1.59 -5.17
N ASN A 119 -4.58 1.69 -6.03
CA ASN A 119 -5.01 0.62 -6.93
C ASN A 119 -4.40 0.84 -8.34
N TYR A 120 -3.12 0.52 -8.49
CA TYR A 120 -2.46 0.65 -9.79
C TYR A 120 -2.81 -0.48 -10.75
N GLU A 121 -3.30 -1.63 -10.29
CA GLU A 121 -3.80 -2.68 -11.20
C GLU A 121 -4.92 -2.16 -12.11
N ALA A 122 -5.82 -1.33 -11.58
CA ALA A 122 -6.91 -0.74 -12.38
C ALA A 122 -6.45 0.19 -13.51
N THR A 123 -5.22 0.71 -13.46
CA THR A 123 -4.70 1.66 -14.47
C THR A 123 -3.50 1.12 -15.25
N LYS A 124 -2.78 0.15 -14.68
CA LYS A 124 -1.51 -0.38 -15.22
C LYS A 124 -1.60 -1.87 -15.60
N GLY A 125 -2.66 -2.58 -15.21
CA GLY A 125 -2.90 -3.98 -15.59
C GLY A 125 -1.87 -4.96 -15.01
N VAL A 126 -1.34 -4.65 -13.82
CA VAL A 126 -0.35 -5.45 -13.08
C VAL A 126 -0.99 -6.72 -12.52
#